data_AF-A0A2V9MZL9-F1
#
_entry.id   AF-A0A2V9MZL9-F1
#
_cell.length_a   1.000
_cell.length_b   1.000
_cell.length_c   1.000
_cell.angle_alpha   90.00
_cell.angle_beta   90.00
_cell.angle_gamma   90.00
#
_symmetry.space_group_name_H-M   'P 1'
#
loop_
_entity.id
_entity.type
_entity.pdbx_description
1 polymer ?
#
loop_
_entity_poly.entity_id
_entity_poly.type
_entity_poly.pdbx_seq_one_letter_code
_entity_poly.pdbx_strand_id
1 'polypeptide(L)'
;MAVPIGRLLVENYHLVYQKLDQGKCQLETANTFEMNPSHPCAVDPLEPVHRVYNPREFNQRAVSLHVYSRPFDSCVVYSPEQGTCGEIKLHYTTEYGKRTNSG
;
A
#
# COMPACT_ATOMS: atom_id res chain seq x y z
N MET A 1 9.93 -3.29 1.85
CA MET A 1 9.25 -3.83 0.66
C MET A 1 10.30 -4.13 -0.39
N ALA A 2 10.23 -5.31 -1.00
CA ALA A 2 11.11 -5.70 -2.10
C ALA A 2 10.25 -6.21 -3.27
N VAL A 3 10.73 -6.08 -4.51
CA VAL A 3 10.01 -6.54 -5.72
C VAL A 3 10.89 -7.57 -6.43
N PRO A 4 10.80 -8.87 -6.09
CA PRO A 4 11.60 -9.91 -6.73
C PRO A 4 11.24 -10.16 -8.20
N ILE A 5 10.03 -9.82 -8.64
CA ILE A 5 9.56 -10.01 -10.02
C ILE A 5 8.91 -8.73 -10.52
N GLY A 6 9.33 -8.25 -11.69
CA GLY A 6 8.78 -7.06 -12.33
C GLY A 6 9.20 -5.76 -11.64
N ARG A 7 8.32 -4.76 -11.69
CA ARG A 7 8.50 -3.43 -11.08
C ARG A 7 7.15 -2.85 -10.69
N LEU A 8 7.15 -1.96 -9.70
CA LEU A 8 5.97 -1.28 -9.18
C LEU A 8 6.26 0.21 -9.02
N LEU A 9 5.25 1.06 -9.14
CA LEU A 9 5.34 2.45 -8.71
C LEU A 9 4.83 2.57 -7.28
N VAL A 10 5.56 3.35 -6.47
CA VAL A 10 5.20 3.73 -5.11
C VAL A 10 5.01 5.23 -5.12
N GLU A 11 3.79 5.68 -4.85
CA GLU A 11 3.41 7.09 -4.69
C GLU A 11 3.17 7.33 -3.20
N ASN A 12 4.01 8.15 -2.56
CA ASN A 12 3.86 8.51 -1.15
C ASN A 12 3.00 9.76 -1.00
N TYR A 13 2.31 9.85 0.14
CA TYR A 13 1.48 10.98 0.51
C TYR A 13 1.85 11.49 1.89
N HIS A 14 1.80 12.81 2.05
CA HIS A 14 1.80 13.46 3.35
C HIS A 14 0.37 13.53 3.90
N LEU A 15 0.15 13.05 5.12
CA LEU A 15 -1.15 13.10 5.79
C LEU A 15 -1.36 14.45 6.48
N VAL A 16 -2.07 15.35 5.79
CA VAL A 16 -2.39 16.69 6.32
C VAL A 16 -3.39 16.60 7.48
N TYR A 17 -4.48 15.84 7.31
CA TYR A 17 -5.39 15.56 8.41
C TYR A 17 -6.19 14.26 8.21
N GLN A 18 -6.69 13.73 9.33
CA GLN A 18 -7.59 12.58 9.38
C GLN A 18 -8.65 12.74 10.48
N LYS A 19 -9.91 12.43 10.13
CA LYS A 19 -11.04 12.25 11.05
C LYS A 19 -11.77 10.95 10.70
N LEU A 20 -11.33 9.85 11.31
CA LEU A 20 -11.83 8.50 10.99
C LEU A 20 -13.31 8.32 11.31
N ASP A 21 -13.79 8.90 12.41
CA ASP A 21 -15.19 8.90 12.84
C ASP A 21 -16.14 9.54 11.81
N GLN A 22 -15.62 10.49 11.03
CA GLN A 22 -16.35 11.20 9.98
C GLN A 22 -16.01 10.69 8.58
N GLY A 23 -15.08 9.73 8.47
CA GLY A 23 -14.55 9.23 7.21
C GLY A 23 -13.91 10.31 6.33
N LYS A 24 -13.28 11.32 6.92
CA LYS A 24 -12.68 12.47 6.21
C LYS A 24 -11.17 12.53 6.36
N CYS A 25 -10.47 12.87 5.29
CA CYS A 25 -9.03 13.07 5.30
C CYS A 25 -8.59 14.09 4.25
N GLN A 26 -7.35 14.55 4.37
CA GLN A 26 -6.63 15.25 3.31
C GLN A 26 -5.21 14.71 3.21
N LEU A 27 -4.81 14.45 1.98
CA LEU A 27 -3.50 13.94 1.61
C LEU A 27 -2.87 14.90 0.60
N GLU A 28 -1.57 15.11 0.69
CA GLU A 28 -0.78 15.80 -0.33
C GLU A 28 0.20 14.82 -0.97
N THR A 29 0.32 14.84 -2.30
CA THR A 29 1.31 14.00 -2.98
C THR A 29 2.71 14.44 -2.59
N ALA A 30 3.53 13.50 -2.14
CA ALA A 30 4.92 13.75 -1.79
C ALA A 30 5.83 13.41 -2.99
N ASN A 31 6.23 12.14 -3.11
CA ASN A 31 7.08 11.68 -4.20
C ASN A 31 6.58 10.35 -4.78
N THR A 32 6.98 10.11 -6.03
CA THR A 32 6.72 8.85 -6.72
C THR A 32 8.04 8.27 -7.20
N PHE A 33 8.25 6.98 -6.97
CA PHE A 33 9.44 6.28 -7.43
C PHE A 33 9.13 4.85 -7.87
N GLU A 34 10.03 4.26 -8.65
CA GLU A 34 9.95 2.86 -9.07
C GLU A 34 10.66 1.96 -8.04
N MET A 35 9.98 0.89 -7.63
CA MET A 35 10.54 -0.21 -6.85
C MET A 35 10.74 -1.44 -7.77
N ASN A 36 11.94 -2.01 -7.75
CA ASN A 36 12.35 -3.14 -8.60
C ASN A 36 13.40 -4.02 -7.86
N PRO A 37 13.87 -5.16 -8.43
CA PRO A 37 14.74 -6.09 -7.71
C PRO A 37 16.05 -5.49 -7.17
N SER A 38 16.59 -4.45 -7.83
CA SER A 38 17.81 -3.76 -7.39
C SER A 38 17.54 -2.58 -6.46
N HIS A 39 16.29 -2.14 -6.32
CA HIS A 39 15.91 -0.97 -5.53
C HIS A 39 14.74 -1.33 -4.59
N PRO A 40 15.00 -2.07 -3.49
CA PRO A 40 14.01 -2.24 -2.43
C PRO A 40 13.77 -0.91 -1.70
N CYS A 41 12.63 -0.78 -1.04
CA CYS A 41 12.34 0.41 -0.22
C CYS A 41 11.87 0.05 1.19
N ALA A 42 12.09 0.96 2.14
CA ALA A 42 11.45 0.91 3.45
C ALA A 42 10.39 2.01 3.51
N VAL A 43 9.31 1.75 4.24
CA VAL A 43 8.30 2.78 4.53
C VAL A 43 8.82 3.62 5.68
N ASP A 44 8.77 4.94 5.53
CA ASP A 44 9.04 5.86 6.64
C ASP A 44 7.87 5.77 7.64
N PRO A 45 8.10 5.37 8.90
CA PRO A 45 7.03 5.30 9.90
C PRO A 45 6.38 6.65 10.19
N LEU A 46 7.08 7.77 9.93
CA LEU A 46 6.53 9.12 10.12
C LEU A 46 5.63 9.56 8.97
N GLU A 47 5.85 9.02 7.77
CA GLU A 47 5.07 9.30 6.56
C GLU A 47 4.61 7.98 5.91
N PRO A 48 3.70 7.23 6.57
CA PRO A 48 3.44 5.83 6.21
C PRO A 48 2.47 5.66 5.03
N VAL A 49 1.79 6.72 4.61
CA VAL A 49 0.71 6.64 3.61
C VAL A 49 1.30 6.59 2.21
N HIS A 50 1.01 5.51 1.48
CA HIS A 50 1.50 5.32 0.12
C HIS A 50 0.55 4.44 -0.69
N ARG A 51 0.59 4.62 -2.01
CA ARG A 51 -0.10 3.80 -2.99
C ARG A 51 0.94 3.01 -3.77
N VAL A 52 0.82 1.68 -3.74
CA VAL A 52 1.62 0.77 -4.58
C VAL A 52 0.76 0.30 -5.74
N TYR A 53 1.22 0.48 -6.97
CA TYR A 53 0.47 0.06 -8.14
C TYR A 53 1.37 -0.45 -9.26
N ASN A 54 0.79 -1.29 -10.12
CA ASN A 54 1.42 -1.82 -11.33
C ASN A 54 0.78 -1.14 -12.56
N PRO A 55 1.42 -0.11 -13.13
CA PRO A 55 0.94 0.57 -14.33
C PRO A 55 0.72 -0.40 -15.50
N ARG A 56 -0.32 -0.16 -16.31
CA ARG A 56 -0.60 -1.00 -17.49
C ARG A 56 0.52 -0.93 -18.52
N GLU A 57 1.19 0.21 -18.59
CA GLU A 57 2.31 0.52 -19.47
C GLU A 57 3.52 -0.39 -19.21
N PHE A 58 3.63 -0.97 -18.01
CA PHE A 58 4.67 -1.96 -17.72
C PHE A 58 4.41 -3.29 -18.43
N ASN A 59 3.16 -3.59 -18.79
CA ASN A 59 2.74 -4.78 -19.53
C ASN A 59 3.35 -6.08 -18.99
N GLN A 60 3.50 -6.17 -17.66
CA GLN A 60 4.15 -7.27 -16.99
C GLN A 60 3.52 -7.48 -15.61
N ARG A 61 3.52 -8.72 -15.13
CA ARG A 61 3.19 -9.01 -13.73
C ARG A 61 4.31 -8.56 -12.81
N ALA A 62 3.94 -8.16 -11.60
CA ALA A 62 4.87 -7.86 -10.52
C ALA A 62 4.52 -8.67 -9.27
N VAL A 63 5.53 -8.99 -8.46
CA VAL A 63 5.39 -9.62 -7.15
C VAL A 63 6.24 -8.85 -6.17
N SER A 64 5.66 -8.48 -5.03
CA SER A 64 6.36 -7.84 -3.92
C SER A 64 6.38 -8.72 -2.67
N LEU A 65 7.46 -8.58 -1.89
CA LEU A 65 7.60 -9.13 -0.54
C LEU A 65 7.42 -7.98 0.47
N HIS A 66 6.45 -8.15 1.36
CA HIS A 66 6.16 -7.22 2.44
C HIS A 66 6.44 -7.93 3.78
N VAL A 67 7.14 -7.22 4.66
CA VAL A 67 7.39 -7.66 6.03
C VAL A 67 6.85 -6.56 6.94
N TYR A 68 5.90 -6.91 7.80
CA TYR A 68 5.30 -6.00 8.78
C TYR A 68 5.68 -6.47 10.20
N SER A 69 5.96 -5.51 11.07
CA SER A 69 6.26 -5.77 12.49
C SER A 69 5.74 -4.61 13.34
N ARG A 70 4.82 -4.85 14.29
CA ARG A 70 4.10 -6.10 14.60
C ARG A 70 3.14 -6.52 13.47
N PRO A 71 2.58 -7.74 13.47
CA PRO A 71 1.49 -8.08 12.56
C PRO A 71 0.26 -7.20 12.82
N PHE A 72 -0.44 -6.83 11.75
CA PHE A 72 -1.69 -6.05 11.77
C PHE A 72 -2.72 -6.75 10.88
N ASP A 73 -3.99 -6.73 11.30
CA ASP A 73 -5.12 -7.35 10.57
C ASP A 73 -6.11 -6.31 10.00
N SER A 74 -5.85 -5.03 10.21
CA SER A 74 -6.59 -3.91 9.64
C SER A 74 -5.66 -2.80 9.16
N CYS A 75 -6.17 -1.95 8.28
CA CYS A 75 -5.51 -0.69 7.92
C CYS A 75 -6.55 0.40 7.61
N VAL A 76 -6.10 1.66 7.66
CA VAL A 76 -6.86 2.78 7.12
C VAL A 76 -6.57 2.89 5.63
N VAL A 77 -7.62 2.94 4.82
CA VAL A 77 -7.54 3.27 3.40
C VAL A 77 -8.00 4.69 3.17
N TYR A 78 -7.44 5.31 2.14
CA TYR A 78 -7.68 6.70 1.80
C TYR A 78 -8.08 6.82 0.33
N SER A 79 -8.98 7.76 0.05
CA SER A 79 -9.31 8.23 -1.29
C SER A 79 -8.95 9.70 -1.36
N PRO A 80 -7.74 10.05 -1.86
CA PRO A 80 -7.32 11.45 -2.01
C PRO A 80 -8.32 12.25 -2.84
N GLU A 81 -8.83 11.66 -3.92
CA GLU A 81 -9.78 12.30 -4.85
C GLU A 81 -11.12 12.65 -4.18
N GLN A 82 -11.58 11.82 -3.25
CA GLN A 82 -12.86 12.02 -2.55
C GLN A 82 -12.70 12.73 -1.20
N GLY A 83 -11.47 12.89 -0.71
CA GLY A 83 -11.18 13.39 0.64
C GLY A 83 -11.77 12.49 1.73
N THR A 84 -11.81 11.18 1.49
CA THR A 84 -12.41 10.19 2.40
C THR A 84 -11.41 9.14 2.87
N CYS A 85 -11.64 8.63 4.08
CA CYS A 85 -10.86 7.53 4.64
C CYS A 85 -11.74 6.59 5.46
N GLY A 86 -11.25 5.39 5.75
CA GLY A 86 -11.94 4.43 6.61
C GLY A 86 -11.06 3.23 6.93
N GLU A 87 -11.46 2.46 7.93
CA GLU A 87 -10.76 1.24 8.32
C GLU A 87 -11.30 0.03 7.55
N ILE A 88 -10.40 -0.84 7.09
CA ILE A 88 -10.74 -2.12 6.48
C ILE A 88 -10.05 -3.26 7.20
N LYS A 89 -10.64 -4.46 7.13
CA LYS A 89 -9.98 -5.70 7.51
C LYS A 89 -9.17 -6.25 6.33
N LEU A 90 -7.95 -6.69 6.64
CA LEU A 90 -7.05 -7.33 5.68
C LEU A 90 -7.34 -8.83 5.67
N HIS A 91 -7.36 -9.40 4.47
CA HIS A 91 -7.60 -10.82 4.27
C HIS A 91 -6.47 -11.43 3.44
N TYR A 92 -6.00 -12.61 3.84
CA TYR A 92 -5.09 -13.38 3.03
C TYR A 92 -5.85 -14.09 1.91
N THR A 93 -5.34 -13.98 0.67
CA THR A 93 -5.80 -14.80 -0.47
C THR A 93 -5.32 -16.25 -0.35
N THR A 94 -4.12 -16.44 0.20
CA THR A 94 -3.50 -17.73 0.48
C THR A 94 -2.67 -17.66 1.75
N GLU A 95 -2.54 -18.78 2.46
CA GLU A 95 -1.64 -18.94 3.60
C GLU A 95 -0.83 -20.23 3.42
N TYR A 96 0.49 -20.15 3.61
CA TYR A 96 1.42 -21.28 3.43
C TYR A 96 1.24 -22.01 2.07
N GLY A 97 0.95 -21.25 1.01
CA GLY A 97 0.76 -21.79 -0.35
C GLY A 97 -0.61 -22.44 -0.61
N LYS A 98 -1.55 -22.40 0.34
CA LYS A 98 -2.92 -22.92 0.18
C LYS A 98 -3.93 -21.79 0.14
N ARG A 99 -4.95 -21.91 -0.72
CA ARG A 99 -6.03 -20.93 -0.80
C ARG A 99 -6.84 -20.93 0.50
N THR A 100 -7.12 -19.74 1.00
CA THR A 100 -8.01 -19.53 2.14
C THR A 100 -9.46 -19.60 1.67
N ASN A 101 -10.34 -20.17 2.49
CA ASN A 101 -11.78 -20.13 2.25
C ASN A 101 -12.33 -18.79 2.78
N SER A 102 -11.83 -17.69 2.24
CA SER A 102 -12.34 -16.35 2.53
C SER A 102 -13.52 -16.10 1.59
N GLY A 103 -14.74 -16.24 2.12
CA GLY A 103 -15.98 -15.88 1.44
C GLY A 103 -16.19 -14.38 1.37
#